data_AF-A0A2V8BG66-F1
#
_entry.id   AF-A0A2V8BG66-F1
#
_cell.length_a   1.000
_cell.length_b   1.000
_cell.length_c   1.000
_cell.angle_alpha   90.00
_cell.angle_beta   90.00
_cell.angle_gamma   90.00
#
_symmetry.space_group_name_H-M   'P 1'
#
loop_
_entity.id
_entity.type
_entity.pdbx_description
1 polymer ?
#
loop_
_entity_poly.entity_id
_entity_poly.type
_entity_poly.pdbx_seq_one_letter_code
_entity_poly.pdbx_strand_id
1 'polypeptide(L)'
;MTTRQHEVHTRLGRAAVRIFAANDRMNWVRLTAPHLKVPRQLNRAHCTPQQARAGLAESGARCVEMLAEALGGCGGRVEKFRRDGWALPWPVGMEMLCYMLSHEAHHRGQVCMLAHQLGFPLPNEVAYGIWNWEKLWKACGSPGGPGDDS
;
A
#
# COMPACT_ATOMS: atom_id res chain seq x y z
N MET A 1 16.92 -25.68 -20.85
CA MET A 1 17.06 -24.23 -20.53
C MET A 1 15.73 -23.56 -20.16
N THR A 2 14.58 -24.10 -20.57
CA THR A 2 13.22 -23.54 -20.39
C THR A 2 12.68 -23.58 -18.95
N THR A 3 12.96 -24.64 -18.18
CA THR A 3 12.47 -24.80 -16.80
C THR A 3 13.06 -23.79 -15.82
N ARG A 4 14.35 -23.48 -15.96
CA ARG A 4 15.07 -22.53 -15.09
C ARG A 4 14.60 -21.09 -15.29
N GLN A 5 14.32 -20.69 -16.53
CA GLN A 5 13.76 -19.36 -16.82
C GLN A 5 12.32 -19.23 -16.31
N HIS A 6 11.49 -20.27 -16.47
CA HIS A 6 10.14 -20.29 -15.93
C HIS A 6 10.13 -20.15 -14.39
N GLU A 7 11.01 -20.88 -13.69
CA GLU A 7 11.17 -20.76 -12.24
C GLU A 7 11.63 -19.36 -11.79
N VAL A 8 12.58 -18.76 -12.52
CA VAL A 8 13.09 -17.41 -12.25
C VAL A 8 12.01 -16.35 -12.49
N HIS A 9 11.24 -16.44 -13.57
CA HIS A 9 10.08 -15.57 -13.83
C HIS A 9 9.01 -15.72 -12.74
N THR A 10 8.76 -16.96 -12.26
CA THR A 10 7.78 -17.19 -11.19
C THR A 10 8.28 -16.68 -9.83
N ARG A 11 9.59 -16.70 -9.56
CA ARG A 11 10.20 -16.08 -8.37
C ARG A 11 10.16 -14.55 -8.43
N LEU A 12 10.48 -13.95 -9.57
CA LEU A 12 10.40 -12.49 -9.79
C LEU A 12 8.96 -11.96 -9.69
N GLY A 13 7.98 -12.66 -10.27
CA GLY A 13 6.56 -12.30 -10.15
C GLY A 13 6.06 -12.35 -8.70
N ARG A 14 6.49 -13.35 -7.92
CA ARG A 14 6.14 -13.47 -6.50
C ARG A 14 6.82 -12.44 -5.60
N ALA A 15 8.02 -11.95 -5.96
CA ALA A 15 8.70 -10.88 -5.24
C ALA A 15 8.02 -9.51 -5.50
N ALA A 16 7.63 -9.25 -6.75
CA ALA A 16 6.91 -8.04 -7.12
C ALA A 16 5.58 -7.89 -6.36
N VAL A 17 4.81 -8.98 -6.25
CA VAL A 17 3.53 -9.00 -5.54
C VAL A 17 3.63 -8.70 -4.04
N ARG A 18 4.77 -8.98 -3.40
CA ARG A 18 4.90 -8.95 -1.93
C ARG A 18 5.52 -7.69 -1.36
N ILE A 19 6.21 -6.89 -2.17
CA ILE A 19 7.22 -5.96 -1.66
C ILE A 19 7.01 -4.52 -2.09
N PHE A 20 6.47 -4.26 -3.28
CA PHE A 20 6.38 -2.89 -3.80
C PHE A 20 5.50 -2.00 -2.92
N ALA A 21 4.22 -2.34 -2.75
CA ALA A 21 3.28 -1.51 -1.99
C ALA A 21 3.74 -1.22 -0.55
N ALA A 22 4.25 -2.21 0.19
CA ALA A 22 4.73 -1.99 1.56
C ALA A 22 5.96 -1.08 1.61
N ASN A 23 6.93 -1.25 0.70
CA ASN A 23 8.14 -0.43 0.69
C ASN A 23 7.87 0.99 0.18
N ASP A 24 6.91 1.19 -0.71
CA ASP A 24 6.51 2.51 -1.22
C ASP A 24 5.83 3.32 -0.11
N ARG A 25 4.91 2.70 0.64
CA ARG A 25 4.35 3.28 1.86
C ARG A 25 5.43 3.67 2.86
N MET A 26 6.39 2.79 3.13
CA MET A 26 7.51 3.10 4.03
C MET A 26 8.37 4.27 3.51
N ASN A 27 8.58 4.38 2.19
CA ASN A 27 9.28 5.52 1.60
C ASN A 27 8.50 6.82 1.81
N TRP A 28 7.19 6.83 1.56
CA TRP A 28 6.37 8.02 1.78
C TRP A 28 6.44 8.48 3.24
N VAL A 29 6.25 7.56 4.19
CA VAL A 29 6.33 7.89 5.63
C VAL A 29 7.72 8.40 5.98
N ARG A 30 8.80 7.72 5.54
CA ARG A 30 10.19 8.12 5.82
C ARG A 30 10.52 9.51 5.30
N LEU A 31 10.01 9.87 4.13
CA LEU A 31 10.34 11.15 3.49
C LEU A 31 9.40 12.27 3.94
N THR A 32 8.13 11.98 4.16
CA THR A 32 7.08 12.97 4.45
C THR A 32 6.89 13.18 5.95
N ALA A 33 7.03 12.14 6.77
CA ALA A 33 6.85 12.16 8.21
C ALA A 33 7.98 11.42 8.94
N PRO A 34 9.24 11.89 8.82
CA PRO A 34 10.43 11.20 9.33
C PRO A 34 10.44 11.02 10.85
N HIS A 35 9.64 11.79 11.58
CA HIS A 35 9.47 11.66 13.04
C HIS A 35 8.59 10.46 13.42
N LEU A 36 7.81 9.90 12.49
CA LEU A 36 7.11 8.65 12.72
C LEU A 36 8.12 7.49 12.63
N LYS A 37 8.03 6.55 13.55
CA LYS A 37 8.89 5.37 13.54
C LYS A 37 8.58 4.53 12.29
N VAL A 38 9.45 4.61 11.29
CA VAL A 38 9.28 3.86 10.04
C VAL A 38 9.81 2.44 10.19
N PRO A 39 9.04 1.41 9.82
CA PRO A 39 9.51 0.03 9.81
C PRO A 39 10.64 -0.13 8.80
N ARG A 40 11.51 -1.13 9.01
CA ARG A 40 12.56 -1.45 8.04
C ARG A 40 11.93 -1.99 6.76
N GLN A 41 12.40 -1.49 5.62
CA GLN A 41 11.99 -1.99 4.30
C GLN A 41 12.20 -3.50 4.19
N LEU A 42 11.23 -4.15 3.55
CA LEU A 42 11.25 -5.58 3.30
C LEU A 42 12.34 -5.93 2.29
N ASN A 43 13.06 -7.02 2.54
CA ASN A 43 14.09 -7.50 1.63
C ASN A 43 13.45 -7.99 0.31
N ARG A 44 13.82 -7.35 -0.81
CA ARG A 44 13.23 -7.60 -2.12
C ARG A 44 13.44 -9.03 -2.65
N ALA A 45 14.51 -9.70 -2.25
CA ALA A 45 14.87 -11.03 -2.72
C ALA A 45 14.37 -12.15 -1.79
N HIS A 46 14.22 -11.86 -0.49
CA HIS A 46 14.05 -12.88 0.55
C HIS A 46 12.85 -12.65 1.48
N CYS A 47 11.92 -11.77 1.13
CA CYS A 47 10.72 -11.53 1.94
C CYS A 47 9.81 -12.77 2.00
N THR A 48 9.52 -13.23 3.21
CA THR A 48 8.53 -14.29 3.46
C THR A 48 7.11 -13.74 3.41
N PRO A 49 6.08 -14.58 3.15
CA PRO A 49 4.68 -14.15 3.21
C PRO A 49 4.26 -13.54 4.56
N GLN A 50 4.80 -14.05 5.67
CA GLN A 50 4.53 -13.52 7.01
C GLN A 50 5.11 -12.12 7.19
N GLN A 51 6.36 -11.91 6.74
CA GLN A 51 6.98 -10.59 6.74
C GLN A 51 6.24 -9.61 5.82
N ALA A 52 5.79 -10.05 4.66
CA ALA A 52 4.98 -9.22 3.76
C ALA A 52 3.67 -8.77 4.41
N ARG A 53 2.95 -9.69 5.06
CA ARG A 53 1.71 -9.37 5.79
C ARG A 53 1.96 -8.38 6.92
N ALA A 54 2.98 -8.62 7.73
CA ALA A 54 3.35 -7.72 8.82
C ALA A 54 3.74 -6.34 8.30
N GLY A 55 4.59 -6.29 7.27
CA GLY A 55 5.04 -5.05 6.65
C GLY A 55 3.91 -4.25 6.00
N LEU A 56 2.93 -4.90 5.36
CA LEU A 56 1.74 -4.25 4.81
C LEU A 56 0.86 -3.65 5.91
N ALA A 57 0.63 -4.39 7.00
CA ALA A 57 -0.16 -3.90 8.13
C ALA A 57 0.52 -2.71 8.83
N GLU A 58 1.81 -2.84 9.14
CA GLU A 58 2.58 -1.82 9.84
C GLU A 58 2.75 -0.55 8.98
N SER A 59 3.07 -0.70 7.69
CA SER A 59 3.17 0.44 6.77
C SER A 59 1.82 1.13 6.55
N GLY A 60 0.71 0.36 6.52
CA GLY A 60 -0.64 0.92 6.46
C GLY A 60 -0.97 1.78 7.67
N ALA A 61 -0.71 1.28 8.88
CA ALA A 61 -0.92 2.04 10.12
C ALA A 61 -0.11 3.35 10.15
N ARG A 62 1.15 3.31 9.71
CA ARG A 62 1.99 4.51 9.61
C ARG A 62 1.50 5.51 8.55
N CYS A 63 0.97 5.03 7.43
CA CYS A 63 0.33 5.92 6.46
C CYS A 63 -0.93 6.59 7.02
N VAL A 64 -1.73 5.90 7.84
CA VAL A 64 -2.89 6.48 8.52
C VAL A 64 -2.44 7.57 9.50
N GLU A 65 -1.42 7.34 10.33
CA GLU A 65 -0.86 8.36 11.22
C GLU A 65 -0.35 9.59 10.46
N MET A 66 0.39 9.37 9.36
CA MET A 66 0.88 10.44 8.50
C MET A 66 -0.27 11.24 7.89
N LEU A 67 -1.32 10.57 7.37
CA LEU A 67 -2.50 11.23 6.82
C LEU A 67 -3.29 11.99 7.88
N ALA A 68 -3.38 11.47 9.11
CA ALA A 68 -4.02 12.16 10.21
C ALA A 68 -3.28 13.44 10.59
N GLU A 69 -1.94 13.43 10.65
CA GLU A 69 -1.15 14.65 10.88
C GLU A 69 -1.24 15.63 9.70
N ALA A 70 -1.30 15.13 8.46
CA ALA A 70 -1.34 15.95 7.25
C ALA A 70 -2.71 16.62 7.01
N LEU A 71 -3.80 15.96 7.40
CA LEU A 71 -5.18 16.38 7.12
C LEU A 71 -5.93 16.87 8.37
N GLY A 72 -5.35 16.72 9.57
CA GLY A 72 -5.98 17.00 10.86
C GLY A 72 -6.14 18.48 11.25
N GLY A 73 -5.76 19.43 10.39
CA GLY A 73 -5.91 20.87 10.63
C GLY A 73 -4.61 21.61 10.97
N CYS A 74 -4.73 22.83 11.52
CA CYS A 74 -3.60 23.73 11.75
C CYS A 74 -2.62 23.19 12.81
N GLY A 75 -1.33 23.08 12.45
CA GLY A 75 -0.25 22.70 13.37
C GLY A 75 0.30 21.28 13.21
N GLY A 76 -0.09 20.54 12.17
CA GLY A 76 0.52 19.26 11.82
C GLY A 76 2.02 19.38 11.51
N ARG A 77 2.82 18.38 11.90
CA ARG A 77 4.28 18.33 11.62
C ARG A 77 4.61 17.99 10.17
N VAL A 78 3.59 17.62 9.39
CA VAL A 78 3.71 17.18 8.01
C VAL A 78 3.16 18.28 7.10
N GLU A 79 4.05 19.04 6.46
CA GLU A 79 3.64 20.17 5.61
C GLU A 79 3.78 19.89 4.11
N LYS A 80 4.77 19.06 3.74
CA LYS A 80 5.08 18.76 2.33
C LYS A 80 5.13 17.27 2.11
N PHE A 81 4.40 16.81 1.10
CA PHE A 81 4.45 15.43 0.64
C PHE A 81 5.68 15.21 -0.24
N ARG A 82 6.44 14.16 0.09
CA ARG A 82 7.62 13.70 -0.66
C ARG A 82 7.38 12.27 -1.12
N ARG A 83 6.91 12.14 -2.36
CA ARG A 83 6.58 10.84 -2.97
C ARG A 83 7.80 9.97 -3.25
N ASP A 84 8.95 10.58 -3.53
CA ASP A 84 10.21 9.92 -3.81
C ASP A 84 11.40 10.88 -3.51
N GLY A 85 12.62 10.44 -3.83
CA GLY A 85 13.84 11.21 -3.57
C GLY A 85 14.27 12.20 -4.67
N TRP A 86 13.58 12.23 -5.81
CA TRP A 86 14.01 12.97 -7.00
C TRP A 86 13.05 14.06 -7.42
N ALA A 87 11.78 13.91 -7.08
CA ALA A 87 10.76 14.80 -7.53
C ALA A 87 10.45 15.90 -6.52
N LEU A 88 10.02 17.06 -7.03
CA LEU A 88 9.76 18.21 -6.18
C LEU A 88 8.65 17.90 -5.16
N PRO A 89 8.86 18.27 -3.88
CA PRO A 89 7.83 18.19 -2.86
C PRO A 89 6.71 19.20 -3.13
N TRP A 90 5.48 18.85 -2.76
CA TRP A 90 4.32 19.75 -2.82
C TRP A 90 3.58 19.76 -1.48
N PRO A 91 2.73 20.76 -1.20
CA PRO A 91 1.98 20.85 0.06
C PRO A 91 1.12 19.61 0.32
N VAL A 92 0.99 19.18 1.58
CA VAL A 92 0.04 18.11 1.90
C VAL A 92 -1.41 18.57 1.75
N GLY A 93 -2.30 17.64 1.44
CA GLY A 93 -3.70 17.92 1.14
C GLY A 93 -4.40 16.76 0.45
N MET A 94 -5.53 17.06 -0.19
CA MET A 94 -6.31 16.07 -0.93
C MET A 94 -5.53 15.47 -2.10
N GLU A 95 -4.63 16.22 -2.72
CA GLU A 95 -3.77 15.76 -3.81
C GLU A 95 -2.83 14.65 -3.37
N MET A 96 -2.29 14.75 -2.14
CA MET A 96 -1.50 13.68 -1.53
C MET A 96 -2.33 12.41 -1.33
N LEU A 97 -3.54 12.55 -0.76
CA LEU A 97 -4.45 11.42 -0.54
C LEU A 97 -4.81 10.74 -1.87
N CYS A 98 -5.21 11.52 -2.88
CA CYS A 98 -5.54 11.02 -4.21
C CYS A 98 -4.36 10.30 -4.86
N TYR A 99 -3.14 10.84 -4.74
CA TYR A 99 -1.92 10.19 -5.23
C TYR A 99 -1.70 8.83 -4.56
N MET A 100 -1.75 8.79 -3.22
CA MET A 100 -1.53 7.56 -2.45
C MET A 100 -2.58 6.48 -2.79
N LEU A 101 -3.85 6.85 -2.85
CA LEU A 101 -4.94 5.93 -3.23
C LEU A 101 -4.78 5.39 -4.66
N SER A 102 -4.46 6.26 -5.61
CA SER A 102 -4.25 5.86 -7.01
C SER A 102 -3.06 4.91 -7.17
N HIS A 103 -1.97 5.19 -6.45
CA HIS A 103 -0.77 4.37 -6.46
C HIS A 103 -1.02 2.98 -5.83
N GLU A 104 -1.75 2.91 -4.73
CA GLU A 104 -2.16 1.65 -4.10
C GLU A 104 -3.08 0.83 -5.02
N ALA A 105 -4.07 1.47 -5.64
CA ALA A 105 -4.97 0.83 -6.59
C ALA A 105 -4.21 0.30 -7.82
N HIS A 106 -3.25 1.07 -8.34
CA HIS A 106 -2.40 0.68 -9.48
C HIS A 106 -1.62 -0.60 -9.19
N HIS A 107 -0.90 -0.65 -8.07
CA HIS A 107 -0.13 -1.85 -7.72
C HIS A 107 -1.03 -3.04 -7.37
N ARG A 108 -2.16 -2.82 -6.70
CA ARG A 108 -3.15 -3.88 -6.46
C ARG A 108 -3.65 -4.49 -7.77
N GLY A 109 -3.93 -3.66 -8.78
CA GLY A 109 -4.30 -4.11 -10.13
C GLY A 109 -3.21 -4.96 -10.79
N GLN A 110 -1.95 -4.53 -10.73
CA GLN A 110 -0.81 -5.30 -11.23
C GLN A 110 -0.70 -6.67 -10.53
N VAL A 111 -0.90 -6.72 -9.21
CA VAL A 111 -0.89 -7.98 -8.46
C VAL A 111 -2.00 -8.91 -8.91
N CYS A 112 -3.24 -8.42 -9.04
CA CYS A 112 -4.36 -9.22 -9.50
C CYS A 112 -4.10 -9.78 -10.91
N MET A 113 -3.63 -8.93 -11.83
CA MET A 113 -3.31 -9.33 -13.21
C MET A 113 -2.21 -10.40 -13.25
N LEU A 114 -1.10 -10.20 -12.53
CA LEU A 114 0.01 -11.16 -12.49
C LEU A 114 -0.42 -12.49 -11.87
N ALA A 115 -1.24 -12.48 -10.82
CA ALA A 115 -1.77 -13.69 -10.21
C ALA A 115 -2.57 -14.53 -11.22
N HIS A 116 -3.43 -13.88 -12.02
CA HIS A 116 -4.15 -14.53 -13.12
C HIS A 116 -3.20 -15.09 -14.19
N GLN A 117 -2.26 -14.28 -14.70
CA GLN A 117 -1.33 -14.68 -15.76
C GLN A 117 -0.43 -15.86 -15.36
N LEU A 118 -0.13 -16.01 -14.08
CA LEU A 118 0.68 -17.11 -13.54
C LEU A 118 -0.14 -18.38 -13.23
N GLY A 119 -1.45 -18.40 -13.51
CA GLY A 119 -2.33 -19.55 -13.24
C GLY A 119 -2.76 -19.68 -11.78
N PHE A 120 -2.62 -18.62 -10.99
CA PHE A 120 -3.04 -18.58 -9.58
C PHE A 120 -4.02 -17.41 -9.35
N PRO A 121 -5.20 -17.41 -9.98
CA PRO A 121 -6.18 -16.34 -9.79
C PRO A 121 -6.56 -16.21 -8.32
N LEU A 122 -6.88 -14.98 -7.89
CA LEU A 122 -7.32 -14.74 -6.52
C LEU A 122 -8.68 -15.41 -6.28
N PRO A 123 -8.94 -15.99 -5.08
CA PRO A 123 -10.27 -16.48 -4.73
C PRO A 123 -11.32 -15.39 -4.89
N ASN A 124 -12.54 -15.73 -5.31
CA ASN A 124 -13.63 -14.78 -5.54
C ASN A 124 -13.87 -13.85 -4.33
N GLU A 125 -13.81 -14.40 -3.11
CA GLU A 125 -13.94 -13.60 -1.89
C GLU A 125 -12.91 -12.46 -1.82
N VAL A 126 -11.68 -12.70 -2.25
CA VAL A 126 -10.61 -11.70 -2.29
C VAL A 126 -10.81 -10.76 -3.49
N ALA A 127 -11.05 -11.32 -4.68
CA ALA A 127 -11.17 -10.55 -5.92
C ALA A 127 -12.34 -9.57 -5.93
N TYR A 128 -13.49 -9.96 -5.36
CA TYR A 128 -14.65 -9.07 -5.20
C TYR A 128 -14.60 -8.29 -3.87
N GLY A 129 -13.98 -8.85 -2.83
CA GLY A 129 -13.87 -8.21 -1.53
C GLY A 129 -13.16 -6.86 -1.54
N ILE A 130 -12.24 -6.62 -2.49
CA ILE A 130 -11.58 -5.32 -2.66
C ILE A 130 -12.54 -4.17 -3.04
N TRP A 131 -13.74 -4.49 -3.53
CA TRP A 131 -14.77 -3.54 -3.94
C TRP A 131 -15.92 -3.41 -2.92
N ASN A 132 -15.92 -4.22 -1.87
CA ASN A 132 -16.97 -4.17 -0.84
C ASN A 132 -16.60 -3.13 0.22
N TRP A 133 -16.81 -1.86 -0.11
CA TRP A 133 -16.42 -0.73 0.74
C TRP A 133 -17.22 -0.69 2.05
N GLU A 134 -18.47 -1.15 2.05
CA GLU A 134 -19.32 -1.24 3.23
C GLU A 134 -18.73 -2.20 4.26
N LYS A 135 -18.29 -3.39 3.83
CA LYS A 135 -17.63 -4.38 4.71
C LYS A 135 -16.27 -3.89 5.17
N LEU A 136 -15.47 -3.29 4.27
CA LEU A 136 -14.15 -2.76 4.60
C LEU A 136 -14.24 -1.60 5.61
N TRP A 137 -15.22 -0.71 5.44
CA TRP A 137 -15.46 0.40 6.33
C TRP A 137 -15.85 -0.07 7.73
N LYS A 138 -16.80 -1.01 7.83
CA LYS A 138 -17.19 -1.63 9.11
C LYS A 138 -16.01 -2.30 9.82
N ALA A 139 -15.13 -2.97 9.07
CA ALA A 139 -13.93 -3.60 9.63
C ALA A 139 -12.91 -2.60 10.19
N CYS A 140 -12.91 -1.35 9.69
CA CYS A 140 -12.08 -0.27 10.24
C CYS A 140 -12.62 0.31 11.56
N GLY A 141 -13.86 -0.02 11.94
CA GLY A 141 -14.48 0.47 13.18
C GLY A 141 -14.82 1.97 13.17
N SER A 142 -14.83 2.60 12.00
CA SER A 142 -15.22 4.01 11.86
C SER A 142 -16.75 4.14 11.89
N PRO A 143 -17.33 5.12 12.62
CA PRO A 143 -18.76 5.40 12.59
C PRO A 143 -19.18 6.03 11.25
N GLY A 144 -20.49 5.94 10.94
CA GLY A 144 -21.04 6.31 9.62
C GLY A 144 -20.52 5.38 8.52
N GLY A 145 -20.76 5.71 7.24
CA GLY A 145 -20.09 5.05 6.12
C GLY A 145 -20.95 4.90 4.86
N PRO A 146 -20.37 4.36 3.78
CA PRO A 146 -21.12 3.99 2.59
C PRO A 146 -22.23 2.99 2.97
N GLY A 147 -23.48 3.31 2.64
CA GLY A 147 -24.65 2.49 2.96
C GLY A 147 -25.29 2.75 4.34
N ASP A 148 -24.76 3.68 5.12
CA ASP A 148 -25.49 4.25 6.26
C ASP A 148 -26.36 5.39 5.74
N ASP A 149 -27.57 5.07 5.31
CA ASP A 149 -28.59 6.09 5.02
C ASP A 149 -28.99 6.74 6.35
N SER A 150 -28.81 8.07 6.44
CA SER A 150 -29.17 8.88 7.61
C SER A 150 -30.68 8.92 7.86
#